data_AF-A0A939G9H6-F1
#
_entry.id   AF-A0A939G9H6-F1
#
_cell.length_a   1.000
_cell.length_b   1.000
_cell.length_c   1.000
_cell.angle_alpha   90.00
_cell.angle_beta   90.00
_cell.angle_gamma   90.00
#
_symmetry.space_group_name_H-M   'P 1'
#
loop_
_entity.id
_entity.type
_entity.pdbx_description
1 polymer ?
#
loop_
_entity_poly.entity_id
_entity_poly.type
_entity_poly.pdbx_seq_one_letter_code
_entity_poly.pdbx_strand_id
1 'polypeptide(L)'
;MLWRLHIKPDWSKGKTRDDVINYCITNKVAGIGWPVNIVPQSAQEYELAALAEYKSRCSAIAFAKKISIGHFIWTRDGHGNYYLGRVVGAWFYCNKEECNDLDIPNQIPCDWMEVGLDEKVPGKIVACFRSPRTLQSIEDEDKSMLQQSAWIFGSNTKDELLLHATRQELNAKDFFRLISSEDCEDVVGLYLQKMKGYCIIPSSCKKDTVGHEFILKHSETFELALVQVKQGKVPLSNKSLGKADHIFLFTTEGYASSESSNVTILSADELFSFVKQYERLLPEKIRYHFSINTQSLPHPATV
;
A
#
# COMPACT_ATOMS: atom_id res chain seq x y z
N MET A 1 4.96 4.33 -13.45
CA MET A 1 4.91 3.07 -12.67
C MET A 1 5.16 3.37 -11.20
N LEU A 2 4.84 2.41 -10.32
CA LEU A 2 5.11 2.47 -8.89
C LEU A 2 6.20 1.50 -8.47
N TRP A 3 7.07 1.97 -7.59
CA TRP A 3 8.16 1.20 -7.01
C TRP A 3 8.11 1.28 -5.50
N ARG A 4 8.59 0.23 -4.86
CA ARG A 4 8.81 0.15 -3.43
C ARG A 4 10.29 -0.13 -3.20
N LEU A 5 10.93 0.72 -2.40
CA LEU A 5 12.35 0.66 -2.08
C LEU A 5 12.52 0.51 -0.57
N HIS A 6 13.10 -0.60 -0.13
CA HIS A 6 13.65 -0.71 1.22
C HIS A 6 15.03 -0.05 1.24
N ILE A 7 15.19 0.94 2.11
CA ILE A 7 16.49 1.52 2.39
C ILE A 7 17.17 0.64 3.44
N LYS A 8 18.26 0.00 3.04
CA LYS A 8 19.06 -0.90 3.88
C LYS A 8 20.50 -0.39 3.89
N PRO A 9 20.93 0.35 4.92
CA PRO A 9 22.33 0.71 5.05
C PRO A 9 23.18 -0.54 5.27
N ASP A 10 24.47 -0.42 4.98
CA ASP A 10 25.46 -1.34 5.51
C ASP A 10 25.67 -1.07 7.01
N TRP A 11 25.12 -1.95 7.85
CA TRP A 11 25.23 -1.85 9.31
C TRP A 11 26.67 -1.90 9.82
N SER A 12 27.61 -2.47 9.04
CA SER A 12 29.02 -2.51 9.42
C SER A 12 29.67 -1.12 9.45
N LYS A 13 29.07 -0.14 8.77
CA LYS A 13 29.51 1.26 8.75
C LYS A 13 28.85 2.13 9.82
N GLY A 14 28.03 1.54 10.69
CA GLY A 14 27.37 2.24 11.80
C GLY A 14 26.29 3.25 11.36
N LYS A 15 25.87 3.23 10.09
CA LYS A 15 24.81 4.09 9.56
C LYS A 15 23.44 3.45 9.77
N THR A 16 22.47 4.27 10.12
CA THR A 16 21.07 3.88 10.32
C THR A 16 20.26 4.06 9.04
N ARG A 17 19.04 3.50 9.01
CA ARG A 17 18.11 3.74 7.89
C ARG A 17 17.75 5.21 7.79
N ASP A 18 17.63 5.87 8.93
CA ASP A 18 17.21 7.27 9.01
C ASP A 18 18.31 8.17 8.45
N ASP A 19 19.59 7.84 8.65
CA ASP A 19 20.71 8.56 8.01
C ASP A 19 20.60 8.53 6.48
N VAL A 20 20.33 7.35 5.91
CA VAL A 20 20.20 7.18 4.46
C VAL A 20 18.95 7.89 3.92
N ILE A 21 17.82 7.83 4.63
CA ILE A 21 16.58 8.54 4.27
C ILE A 21 16.81 10.05 4.30
N ASN A 22 17.40 10.57 5.37
CA ASN A 22 17.69 12.00 5.53
C ASN A 22 18.61 12.49 4.41
N TYR A 23 19.65 11.71 4.07
CA TYR A 23 20.50 12.00 2.92
C TYR A 23 19.70 12.05 1.61
N CYS A 24 18.85 11.04 1.37
CA CYS A 24 18.04 10.94 0.15
C CYS A 24 17.06 12.11 0.00
N ILE A 25 16.39 12.51 1.08
CA ILE A 25 15.46 13.64 1.09
C ILE A 25 16.23 14.96 0.87
N THR A 26 17.30 15.19 1.62
CA THR A 26 18.09 16.44 1.59
C THR A 26 18.74 16.65 0.22
N ASN A 27 19.31 15.59 -0.36
CA ASN A 27 20.01 15.65 -1.64
C ASN A 27 19.08 15.38 -2.84
N LYS A 28 17.78 15.18 -2.61
CA LYS A 28 16.77 14.91 -3.65
C LYS A 28 17.16 13.73 -4.54
N VAL A 29 17.50 12.60 -3.93
CA VAL A 29 17.87 11.37 -4.62
C VAL A 29 17.20 10.16 -3.98
N ALA A 30 16.92 9.13 -4.76
CA ALA A 30 16.69 7.78 -4.28
C ALA A 30 18.00 6.99 -4.43
N GLY A 31 18.39 6.21 -3.42
CA GLY A 31 19.66 5.47 -3.40
C GLY A 31 19.49 3.98 -3.14
N ILE A 32 20.34 3.16 -3.75
CA ILE A 32 20.46 1.72 -3.45
C ILE A 32 21.93 1.28 -3.50
N GLY A 33 22.27 0.30 -2.67
CA GLY A 33 23.59 -0.34 -2.59
C GLY A 33 24.02 -1.05 -3.87
N TRP A 34 24.97 -1.98 -3.75
CA TRP A 34 25.65 -2.70 -4.84
C TRP A 34 26.72 -1.86 -5.56
N PRO A 35 27.78 -1.45 -4.84
CA PRO A 35 28.95 -0.80 -5.44
C PRO A 35 29.64 -1.72 -6.45
N VAL A 36 30.38 -1.17 -7.38
CA VAL A 36 31.28 -1.91 -8.27
C VAL A 36 32.64 -1.24 -8.26
N ASN A 37 33.68 -2.00 -8.61
CA ASN A 37 35.08 -1.51 -8.57
C ASN A 37 35.43 -0.48 -9.66
N ILE A 38 34.49 -0.16 -10.54
CA ILE A 38 34.64 0.88 -11.58
C ILE A 38 33.66 2.03 -11.32
N VAL A 39 33.85 3.16 -12.02
CA VAL A 39 32.87 4.26 -12.03
C VAL A 39 32.09 4.20 -13.35
N PRO A 40 30.98 3.45 -13.42
CA PRO A 40 30.21 3.31 -14.65
C PRO A 40 29.57 4.64 -15.04
N GLN A 41 29.61 4.95 -16.34
CA GLN A 41 29.04 6.17 -16.91
C GLN A 41 27.60 5.95 -17.41
N SER A 42 27.13 4.71 -17.45
CA SER A 42 25.79 4.33 -17.92
C SER A 42 25.22 3.14 -17.16
N ALA A 43 23.89 2.99 -17.21
CA ALA A 43 23.21 1.84 -16.59
C ALA A 43 23.63 0.50 -17.24
N GLN A 44 24.03 0.54 -18.52
CA GLN A 44 24.56 -0.60 -19.26
C GLN A 44 25.95 -0.98 -18.77
N GLU A 45 26.86 -0.01 -18.59
CA GLU A 45 28.18 -0.25 -18.00
C GLU A 45 28.07 -0.79 -16.57
N TYR A 46 27.16 -0.21 -15.77
CA TYR A 46 26.89 -0.71 -14.43
C TYR A 46 26.38 -2.16 -14.45
N GLU A 47 25.45 -2.50 -15.35
CA GLU A 47 24.94 -3.87 -15.47
C GLU A 47 26.05 -4.87 -15.80
N LEU A 48 26.93 -4.54 -16.74
CA LEU A 48 28.07 -5.39 -17.10
C LEU A 48 29.02 -5.58 -15.90
N ALA A 49 29.36 -4.50 -15.19
CA ALA A 49 30.22 -4.56 -14.00
C ALA A 49 29.57 -5.36 -12.87
N ALA A 50 28.30 -5.11 -12.57
CA ALA A 50 27.57 -5.79 -11.52
C ALA A 50 27.39 -7.30 -11.81
N LEU A 51 27.15 -7.68 -13.07
CA LEU A 51 27.06 -9.09 -13.46
C LEU A 51 28.40 -9.82 -13.35
N ALA A 52 29.50 -9.14 -13.66
CA ALA A 52 30.85 -9.69 -13.50
C ALA A 52 31.22 -9.90 -12.03
N GLU A 53 30.85 -8.96 -11.15
CA GLU A 53 31.22 -8.96 -9.74
C GLU A 53 30.32 -9.88 -8.88
N TYR A 54 29.00 -9.74 -9.01
CA TYR A 54 28.02 -10.41 -8.14
C TYR A 54 27.49 -11.73 -8.69
N LYS A 55 27.85 -12.09 -9.93
CA LYS A 55 27.47 -13.34 -10.61
C LYS A 55 25.96 -13.64 -10.61
N SER A 56 25.13 -12.63 -10.37
CA SER A 56 23.68 -12.71 -10.29
C SER A 56 23.06 -11.33 -10.54
N ARG A 57 21.79 -11.29 -10.96
CA ARG A 57 21.09 -10.02 -11.15
C ARG A 57 20.73 -9.40 -9.80
N CYS A 58 21.44 -8.35 -9.43
CA CYS A 58 21.13 -7.57 -8.24
C CYS A 58 19.96 -6.59 -8.48
N SER A 59 19.35 -6.09 -7.40
CA SER A 59 18.23 -5.15 -7.47
C SER A 59 18.61 -3.79 -8.06
N ALA A 60 19.89 -3.39 -7.95
CA ALA A 60 20.38 -2.14 -8.50
C ALA A 60 20.37 -2.09 -10.04
N ILE A 61 20.49 -3.23 -10.73
CA ILE A 61 20.34 -3.28 -12.20
C ILE A 61 18.91 -2.87 -12.60
N ALA A 62 17.90 -3.39 -11.89
CA ALA A 62 16.51 -3.01 -12.14
C ALA A 62 16.25 -1.55 -11.76
N PHE A 63 16.85 -1.09 -10.65
CA PHE A 63 16.80 0.32 -10.24
C PHE A 63 17.32 1.23 -11.37
N ALA A 64 18.52 0.97 -11.89
CA ALA A 64 19.16 1.76 -12.92
C ALA A 64 18.43 1.75 -14.27
N LYS A 65 17.86 0.60 -14.67
CA LYS A 65 17.32 0.41 -16.04
C LYS A 65 15.80 0.57 -16.17
N LYS A 66 15.04 0.33 -15.10
CA LYS A 66 13.56 0.27 -15.18
C LYS A 66 12.87 1.46 -14.52
N ILE A 67 13.55 2.19 -13.65
CA ILE A 67 13.01 3.41 -13.06
C ILE A 67 13.26 4.55 -14.05
N SER A 68 12.23 5.36 -14.29
CA SER A 68 12.23 6.41 -15.29
C SER A 68 11.56 7.66 -14.73
N ILE A 69 11.84 8.81 -15.34
CA ILE A 69 11.24 10.10 -14.99
C ILE A 69 9.71 9.98 -14.95
N GLY A 70 9.10 10.54 -13.90
CA GLY A 70 7.67 10.45 -13.64
C GLY A 70 7.21 9.17 -12.95
N HIS A 71 8.10 8.21 -12.67
CA HIS A 71 7.79 7.11 -11.76
C HIS A 71 7.73 7.59 -10.32
N PHE A 72 6.98 6.87 -9.47
CA PHE A 72 6.96 7.11 -8.04
C PHE A 72 7.66 5.97 -7.29
N ILE A 73 8.31 6.33 -6.18
CA ILE A 73 9.00 5.41 -5.28
C ILE A 73 8.46 5.61 -3.87
N TRP A 74 7.91 4.55 -3.29
CA TRP A 74 7.55 4.49 -1.88
C TRP A 74 8.73 3.93 -1.07
N THR A 75 9.03 4.58 0.07
CA THR A 75 9.95 4.05 1.07
C THR A 75 9.39 4.24 2.49
N ARG A 76 10.05 3.64 3.48
CA ARG A 76 9.66 3.71 4.90
C ARG A 76 10.89 3.70 5.79
N ASP A 77 10.88 4.50 6.84
CA ASP A 77 11.94 4.54 7.84
C ASP A 77 11.84 3.41 8.88
N GLY A 78 12.78 3.43 9.85
CA GLY A 78 12.81 2.49 10.96
C GLY A 78 11.65 2.66 11.94
N HIS A 79 11.03 3.83 11.98
CA HIS A 79 9.96 4.21 12.90
C HIS A 79 8.55 3.96 12.35
N GLY A 80 8.44 3.67 11.05
CA GLY A 80 7.17 3.39 10.40
C GLY A 80 6.63 4.54 9.54
N ASN A 81 7.32 5.68 9.45
CA ASN A 81 6.89 6.76 8.56
C ASN A 81 7.20 6.42 7.11
N TYR A 82 6.22 6.68 6.26
CA TYR A 82 6.28 6.47 4.83
C TYR A 82 6.62 7.77 4.11
N TYR A 83 7.38 7.63 3.05
CA TYR A 83 7.79 8.72 2.17
C TYR A 83 7.46 8.35 0.73
N LEU A 84 7.06 9.36 -0.03
CA LEU A 84 6.73 9.23 -1.44
C LEU A 84 7.64 10.13 -2.26
N GLY A 85 8.38 9.51 -3.18
CA GLY A 85 9.30 10.18 -4.08
C GLY A 85 8.79 10.18 -5.52
N ARG A 86 8.95 11.30 -6.22
CA ARG A 86 8.73 11.40 -7.67
C ARG A 86 10.08 11.51 -8.37
N VAL A 87 10.32 10.61 -9.32
CA VAL A 87 11.57 10.57 -10.10
C VAL A 87 11.61 11.71 -11.10
N VAL A 88 12.68 12.50 -11.05
CA VAL A 88 12.86 13.72 -11.87
C VAL A 88 14.10 13.67 -12.76
N GLY A 89 14.92 12.63 -12.65
CA GLY A 89 16.12 12.47 -13.47
C GLY A 89 16.45 11.03 -13.81
N ALA A 90 17.52 10.85 -14.59
CA ALA A 90 18.07 9.54 -14.93
C ALA A 90 19.01 9.04 -13.82
N TRP A 91 19.24 7.72 -13.82
CA TRP A 91 20.21 7.07 -12.94
C TRP A 91 21.63 7.61 -13.16
N PHE A 92 22.40 7.68 -12.07
CA PHE A 92 23.83 7.93 -12.07
C PHE A 92 24.53 7.15 -10.95
N TYR A 93 25.85 7.00 -11.07
CA TYR A 93 26.68 6.35 -10.06
C TYR A 93 27.44 7.39 -9.23
N CYS A 94 27.20 7.44 -7.91
CA CYS A 94 27.88 8.32 -6.97
C CYS A 94 29.09 7.62 -6.35
N ASN A 95 30.30 8.08 -6.71
CA ASN A 95 31.55 7.61 -6.11
C ASN A 95 32.11 8.58 -5.05
N LYS A 96 31.24 9.37 -4.39
CA LYS A 96 31.65 10.22 -3.28
C LYS A 96 31.76 9.38 -2.01
N GLU A 97 32.68 9.75 -1.12
CA GLU A 97 32.90 9.08 0.17
C GLU A 97 31.59 8.93 0.97
N GLU A 98 30.80 10.00 1.07
CA GLU A 98 29.50 10.00 1.76
C GLU A 98 28.50 8.99 1.17
N CYS A 99 28.42 8.87 -0.16
CA CYS A 99 27.57 7.89 -0.83
C CYS A 99 28.01 6.45 -0.56
N ASN A 100 29.33 6.23 -0.51
CA ASN A 100 29.92 4.94 -0.20
C ASN A 100 29.68 4.56 1.26
N ASP A 101 29.78 5.51 2.19
CA ASP A 101 29.53 5.30 3.62
C ASP A 101 28.08 4.92 3.92
N LEU A 102 27.14 5.46 3.15
CA LEU A 102 25.72 5.15 3.24
C LEU A 102 25.30 3.89 2.45
N ASP A 103 26.23 3.24 1.75
CA ASP A 103 25.96 2.12 0.82
C ASP A 103 24.84 2.42 -0.18
N ILE A 104 24.94 3.57 -0.84
CA ILE A 104 23.99 4.00 -1.90
C ILE A 104 24.71 4.61 -3.12
N PRO A 105 25.66 3.90 -3.76
CA PRO A 105 26.35 4.41 -4.93
C PRO A 105 25.41 4.52 -6.15
N ASN A 106 24.36 3.71 -6.24
CA ASN A 106 23.38 3.81 -7.33
C ASN A 106 22.29 4.80 -6.97
N GLN A 107 22.20 5.92 -7.67
CA GLN A 107 21.27 7.00 -7.34
C GLN A 107 20.43 7.45 -8.52
N ILE A 108 19.24 7.96 -8.23
CA ILE A 108 18.31 8.57 -9.18
C ILE A 108 17.77 9.87 -8.57
N PRO A 109 17.80 11.02 -9.27
CA PRO A 109 17.18 12.25 -8.79
C PRO A 109 15.68 12.06 -8.52
N CYS A 110 15.25 12.41 -7.32
CA CYS A 110 13.93 12.13 -6.79
C CYS A 110 13.49 13.24 -5.81
N ASP A 111 12.37 13.90 -6.08
CA ASP A 111 11.77 14.83 -5.12
C ASP A 111 10.92 14.03 -4.14
N TRP A 112 11.18 14.19 -2.84
CA TRP A 112 10.54 13.45 -1.77
C TRP A 112 9.55 14.30 -0.98
N MET A 113 8.51 13.64 -0.47
CA MET A 113 7.65 14.17 0.57
C MET A 113 7.42 13.12 1.67
N GLU A 114 7.25 13.60 2.90
CA GLU A 114 6.76 12.77 4.01
C GLU A 114 5.24 12.61 3.90
N VAL A 115 4.78 11.36 3.99
CA VAL A 115 3.34 11.03 4.00
C VAL A 115 2.86 10.81 5.44
N GLY A 116 3.69 10.19 6.28
CA GLY A 116 3.41 9.86 7.68
C GLY A 116 3.20 8.36 7.88
N LEU A 117 2.43 7.97 8.90
CA LEU A 117 2.21 6.56 9.26
C LEU A 117 1.30 5.82 8.26
N ASP A 118 1.16 4.52 8.47
CA ASP A 118 0.41 3.60 7.60
C ASP A 118 -1.07 3.96 7.43
N GLU A 119 -1.65 4.69 8.38
CA GLU A 119 -3.01 5.22 8.31
C GLU A 119 -3.27 6.15 7.10
N LYS A 120 -2.22 6.75 6.55
CA LYS A 120 -2.30 7.66 5.40
C LYS A 120 -1.91 7.00 4.08
N VAL A 121 -1.57 5.71 4.11
CA VAL A 121 -0.92 5.00 3.00
C VAL A 121 -1.86 3.89 2.50
N PRO A 122 -2.11 3.78 1.18
CA PRO A 122 -2.99 2.73 0.68
C PRO A 122 -2.55 1.33 1.13
N GLY A 123 -3.49 0.51 1.57
CA GLY A 123 -3.21 -0.79 2.18
C GLY A 123 -2.36 -1.72 1.32
N LYS A 124 -2.55 -1.67 -0.01
CA LYS A 124 -1.72 -2.43 -0.97
C LYS A 124 -0.26 -1.97 -0.97
N ILE A 125 0.01 -0.68 -0.80
CA ILE A 125 1.37 -0.14 -0.66
C ILE A 125 1.97 -0.66 0.65
N VAL A 126 1.24 -0.56 1.77
CA VAL A 126 1.68 -1.07 3.08
C VAL A 126 2.04 -2.55 3.01
N ALA A 127 1.18 -3.38 2.39
CA ALA A 127 1.41 -4.81 2.22
C ALA A 127 2.70 -5.11 1.43
N CYS A 128 3.07 -4.27 0.46
CA CYS A 128 4.29 -4.46 -0.33
C CYS A 128 5.59 -4.35 0.48
N PHE A 129 5.56 -3.75 1.68
CA PHE A 129 6.72 -3.67 2.58
C PHE A 129 6.95 -4.93 3.42
N ARG A 130 6.02 -5.90 3.42
CA ARG A 130 6.21 -7.21 4.07
C ARG A 130 7.26 -8.08 3.36
N SER A 131 7.45 -7.84 2.06
CA SER A 131 8.46 -8.53 1.24
C SER A 131 9.88 -8.10 1.61
N PRO A 132 10.84 -9.03 1.77
CA PRO A 132 12.21 -8.70 2.16
C PRO A 132 13.06 -8.16 1.00
N ARG A 133 12.59 -8.27 -0.26
CA ARG A 133 13.33 -7.81 -1.45
C ARG A 133 13.66 -6.33 -1.34
N THR A 134 14.81 -5.85 -1.79
CA THR A 134 15.17 -4.43 -1.62
C THR A 134 14.37 -3.50 -2.54
N LEU A 135 14.24 -3.85 -3.82
CA LEU A 135 13.43 -3.12 -4.79
C LEU A 135 12.31 -4.03 -5.31
N GLN A 136 11.11 -3.48 -5.45
CA GLN A 136 9.97 -4.18 -6.04
C GLN A 136 9.10 -3.20 -6.83
N SER A 137 8.67 -3.58 -8.04
CA SER A 137 7.57 -2.90 -8.72
C SER A 137 6.26 -3.26 -8.03
N ILE A 138 5.43 -2.26 -7.75
CA ILE A 138 4.10 -2.49 -7.20
C ILE A 138 3.16 -2.76 -8.38
N GLU A 139 2.60 -3.97 -8.44
CA GLU A 139 1.62 -4.35 -9.45
C GLU A 139 0.33 -3.54 -9.23
N ASP A 140 -0.15 -2.88 -10.27
CA ASP A 140 -1.32 -1.99 -10.20
C ASP A 140 -2.01 -1.95 -11.57
N GLU A 141 -2.63 -3.08 -11.95
CA GLU A 141 -3.26 -3.28 -13.26
C GLU A 141 -4.25 -2.15 -13.61
N ASP A 142 -5.09 -1.75 -12.65
CA ASP A 142 -6.09 -0.70 -12.82
C ASP A 142 -5.55 0.72 -12.57
N LYS A 143 -4.25 0.88 -12.29
CA LYS A 143 -3.60 2.18 -11.98
C LYS A 143 -4.14 2.92 -10.75
N SER A 144 -4.96 2.27 -9.93
CA SER A 144 -5.58 2.86 -8.72
C SER A 144 -4.54 3.39 -7.73
N MET A 145 -3.48 2.61 -7.46
CA MET A 145 -2.42 3.02 -6.53
C MET A 145 -1.55 4.12 -7.13
N LEU A 146 -1.31 4.07 -8.45
CA LEU A 146 -0.54 5.07 -9.17
C LEU A 146 -1.25 6.41 -9.15
N GLN A 147 -2.56 6.41 -9.42
CA GLN A 147 -3.40 7.61 -9.33
C GLN A 147 -3.37 8.18 -7.90
N GLN A 148 -3.50 7.33 -6.89
CA GLN A 148 -3.42 7.79 -5.50
C GLN A 148 -2.05 8.36 -5.13
N SER A 149 -0.97 7.70 -5.54
CA SER A 149 0.37 8.21 -5.27
C SER A 149 0.57 9.58 -5.94
N ALA A 150 0.11 9.72 -7.19
CA ALA A 150 0.16 11.00 -7.89
C ALA A 150 -0.71 12.07 -7.21
N TRP A 151 -1.90 11.71 -6.70
CA TRP A 151 -2.79 12.63 -5.98
C TRP A 151 -2.19 13.07 -4.64
N ILE A 152 -1.64 12.14 -3.85
CA ILE A 152 -0.95 12.42 -2.58
C ILE A 152 0.21 13.39 -2.83
N PHE A 153 1.03 13.10 -3.84
CA PHE A 153 2.16 13.93 -4.21
C PHE A 153 1.71 15.32 -4.68
N GLY A 154 0.73 15.39 -5.58
CA GLY A 154 0.18 16.64 -6.10
C GLY A 154 -0.48 17.51 -5.03
N SER A 155 -1.20 16.89 -4.09
CA SER A 155 -1.84 17.60 -2.98
C SER A 155 -0.82 18.24 -2.04
N ASN A 156 0.26 17.53 -1.73
CA ASN A 156 1.32 18.03 -0.87
C ASN A 156 2.15 19.13 -1.55
N THR A 157 2.45 18.96 -2.83
CA THR A 157 3.26 19.89 -3.62
C THR A 157 2.47 21.04 -4.26
N LYS A 158 1.14 21.00 -4.16
CA LYS A 158 0.20 21.91 -4.87
C LYS A 158 0.39 21.88 -6.40
N ASP A 159 0.72 20.72 -6.96
CA ASP A 159 0.85 20.49 -8.40
C ASP A 159 -0.55 20.26 -9.01
N GLU A 160 -1.15 21.31 -9.56
CA GLU A 160 -2.50 21.29 -10.13
C GLU A 160 -2.65 20.31 -11.32
N LEU A 161 -1.57 20.08 -12.08
CA LEU A 161 -1.59 19.17 -13.22
C LEU A 161 -1.74 17.72 -12.75
N LEU A 162 -1.00 17.33 -11.71
CA LEU A 162 -1.13 16.00 -11.09
C LEU A 162 -2.51 15.79 -10.46
N LEU A 163 -3.05 16.82 -9.79
CA LEU A 163 -4.37 16.78 -9.17
C LEU A 163 -5.49 16.62 -10.21
N HIS A 164 -5.44 17.36 -11.31
CA HIS A 164 -6.44 17.25 -12.38
C HIS A 164 -6.39 15.87 -13.06
N ALA A 165 -5.19 15.33 -13.28
CA ALA A 165 -5.00 14.03 -13.93
C ALA A 165 -5.48 12.82 -13.10
N THR A 166 -5.75 13.00 -11.80
CA THR A 166 -6.08 11.92 -10.86
C THR A 166 -7.53 11.97 -10.36
N ARG A 167 -8.33 12.92 -10.84
CA ARG A 167 -9.72 13.09 -10.42
C ARG A 167 -10.62 11.96 -10.94
N GLN A 168 -11.08 11.09 -10.05
CA GLN A 168 -12.16 10.14 -10.31
C GLN A 168 -13.08 10.04 -9.10
N GLU A 169 -14.38 9.88 -9.34
CA GLU A 169 -15.33 9.58 -8.26
C GLU A 169 -15.04 8.20 -7.69
N LEU A 170 -14.91 8.12 -6.37
CA LEU A 170 -14.66 6.87 -5.68
C LEU A 170 -15.89 5.96 -5.78
N ASN A 171 -15.72 4.79 -6.40
CA ASN A 171 -16.71 3.71 -6.37
C ASN A 171 -16.31 2.62 -5.35
N ALA A 172 -17.17 1.61 -5.17
CA ALA A 172 -16.93 0.53 -4.21
C ALA A 172 -15.63 -0.23 -4.50
N LYS A 173 -15.38 -0.57 -5.77
CA LYS A 173 -14.18 -1.31 -6.20
C LYS A 173 -12.92 -0.54 -5.85
N ASP A 174 -12.88 0.76 -6.15
CA ASP A 174 -11.73 1.60 -5.86
C ASP A 174 -11.54 1.76 -4.36
N PHE A 175 -12.61 2.03 -3.59
CA PHE A 175 -12.55 2.12 -2.14
C PHE A 175 -11.91 0.89 -1.49
N PHE A 176 -12.37 -0.32 -1.85
CA PHE A 176 -11.86 -1.55 -1.26
C PHE A 176 -10.41 -1.88 -1.65
N ARG A 177 -9.88 -1.28 -2.72
CA ARG A 177 -8.46 -1.39 -3.10
C ARG A 177 -7.55 -0.44 -2.32
N LEU A 178 -8.11 0.65 -1.79
CA LEU A 178 -7.36 1.64 -1.02
C LEU A 178 -7.12 1.18 0.40
N ILE A 179 -8.10 0.52 1.00
CA ILE A 179 -8.02 0.08 2.39
C ILE A 179 -7.28 -1.26 2.51
N SER A 180 -6.65 -1.50 3.65
CA SER A 180 -5.99 -2.79 3.91
C SER A 180 -6.99 -3.93 4.13
N SER A 181 -6.50 -5.17 4.17
CA SER A 181 -7.34 -6.34 4.47
C SER A 181 -7.99 -6.23 5.86
N GLU A 182 -7.25 -5.73 6.84
CA GLU A 182 -7.72 -5.51 8.21
C GLU A 182 -8.79 -4.41 8.24
N ASP A 183 -8.57 -3.30 7.52
CA ASP A 183 -9.59 -2.24 7.38
C ASP A 183 -10.88 -2.76 6.69
N CYS A 184 -10.74 -3.68 5.74
CA CYS A 184 -11.88 -4.31 5.07
C CYS A 184 -12.69 -5.20 6.02
N GLU A 185 -12.01 -5.90 6.92
CA GLU A 185 -12.62 -6.68 8.00
C GLU A 185 -13.39 -5.75 8.97
N ASP A 186 -12.80 -4.60 9.33
CA ASP A 186 -13.46 -3.59 10.18
C ASP A 186 -14.75 -3.05 9.54
N VAL A 187 -14.75 -2.74 8.24
CA VAL A 187 -15.95 -2.30 7.52
C VAL A 187 -17.07 -3.35 7.62
N VAL A 188 -16.76 -4.62 7.39
CA VAL A 188 -17.73 -5.71 7.48
C VAL A 188 -18.21 -5.90 8.91
N GLY A 189 -17.30 -5.90 9.89
CA GLY A 189 -17.63 -6.06 11.30
C GLY A 189 -18.52 -4.94 11.81
N LEU A 190 -18.21 -3.68 11.47
CA LEU A 190 -19.04 -2.51 11.83
C LEU A 190 -20.39 -2.54 11.14
N TYR A 191 -20.45 -2.93 9.87
CA TYR A 191 -21.70 -3.09 9.14
C TYR A 191 -22.60 -4.14 9.81
N LEU A 192 -22.08 -5.33 10.12
CA LEU A 192 -22.88 -6.41 10.72
C LEU A 192 -23.36 -6.04 12.13
N GLN A 193 -22.54 -5.33 12.91
CA GLN A 193 -22.96 -4.84 14.22
C GLN A 193 -24.06 -3.77 14.10
N LYS A 194 -23.86 -2.77 13.24
CA LYS A 194 -24.76 -1.62 13.13
C LYS A 194 -26.07 -1.94 12.39
N MET A 195 -25.99 -2.72 11.31
CA MET A 195 -27.10 -2.95 10.38
C MET A 195 -27.82 -4.28 10.60
N LYS A 196 -27.17 -5.25 11.25
CA LYS A 196 -27.71 -6.60 11.45
C LYS A 196 -27.82 -7.03 12.92
N GLY A 197 -27.51 -6.15 13.88
CA GLY A 197 -27.76 -6.40 15.31
C GLY A 197 -26.80 -7.40 15.98
N TYR A 198 -25.67 -7.70 15.34
CA TYR A 198 -24.65 -8.59 15.89
C TYR A 198 -23.70 -7.88 16.87
N CYS A 199 -23.07 -8.66 17.73
CA CYS A 199 -21.97 -8.22 18.61
C CYS A 199 -20.72 -9.04 18.28
N ILE A 200 -19.57 -8.38 18.11
CA ILE A 200 -18.29 -9.08 17.87
C ILE A 200 -17.79 -9.77 19.14
N ILE A 201 -17.18 -10.95 18.98
CA ILE A 201 -16.49 -11.67 20.05
C ILE A 201 -14.99 -11.42 19.90
N PRO A 202 -14.37 -10.48 20.65
CA PRO A 202 -13.00 -10.05 20.39
C PRO A 202 -11.95 -11.18 20.53
N SER A 203 -12.21 -12.16 21.40
CA SER A 203 -11.32 -13.30 21.59
C SER A 203 -11.22 -14.21 20.36
N SER A 204 -12.11 -14.06 19.37
CA SER A 204 -12.12 -14.83 18.14
C SER A 204 -11.26 -14.23 17.01
N CYS A 205 -10.87 -12.96 17.09
CA CYS A 205 -10.13 -12.25 16.05
C CYS A 205 -8.62 -12.58 16.04
N LYS A 206 -8.22 -13.77 16.52
CA LYS A 206 -6.81 -14.17 16.60
C LYS A 206 -6.33 -14.70 15.25
N LYS A 207 -5.12 -14.30 14.85
CA LYS A 207 -4.46 -14.71 13.59
C LYS A 207 -4.33 -16.23 13.39
N ASP A 208 -4.38 -17.00 14.46
CA ASP A 208 -4.22 -18.48 14.44
C ASP A 208 -5.56 -19.23 14.36
N THR A 209 -6.70 -18.53 14.27
CA THR A 209 -8.01 -19.16 14.18
C THR A 209 -8.21 -19.71 12.77
N VAL A 210 -8.19 -21.03 12.64
CA VAL A 210 -8.32 -21.70 11.36
C VAL A 210 -9.72 -21.47 10.78
N GLY A 211 -9.77 -20.69 9.70
CA GLY A 211 -10.86 -20.70 8.73
C GLY A 211 -11.88 -19.56 8.79
N HIS A 212 -11.76 -18.56 9.66
CA HIS A 212 -12.66 -17.38 9.64
C HIS A 212 -11.95 -16.16 10.23
N GLU A 213 -12.35 -14.95 9.84
CA GLU A 213 -11.70 -13.71 10.32
C GLU A 213 -12.19 -13.33 11.72
N PHE A 214 -13.50 -13.51 11.99
CA PHE A 214 -14.08 -13.28 13.32
C PHE A 214 -15.44 -13.96 13.51
N ILE A 215 -15.81 -14.12 14.78
CA ILE A 215 -17.09 -14.68 15.24
C ILE A 215 -17.97 -13.54 15.79
N LEU A 216 -19.26 -13.61 15.48
CA LEU A 216 -20.28 -12.71 15.97
C LEU A 216 -21.38 -13.48 16.71
N LYS A 217 -22.12 -12.79 17.58
CA LYS A 217 -23.34 -13.30 18.21
C LYS A 217 -24.46 -12.28 18.10
N HIS A 218 -25.64 -12.69 17.64
CA HIS A 218 -26.78 -11.76 17.54
C HIS A 218 -27.23 -11.33 18.95
N SER A 219 -27.49 -10.04 19.13
CA SER A 219 -27.79 -9.46 20.44
C SER A 219 -29.12 -9.95 21.05
N GLU A 220 -30.11 -10.24 20.21
CA GLU A 220 -31.44 -10.71 20.63
C GLU A 220 -31.63 -12.23 20.50
N THR A 221 -31.37 -12.82 19.32
CA THR A 221 -31.58 -14.26 19.07
C THR A 221 -30.48 -15.14 19.65
N PHE A 222 -29.33 -14.56 20.03
CA PHE A 222 -28.13 -15.26 20.47
C PHE A 222 -27.51 -16.22 19.44
N GLU A 223 -27.93 -16.14 18.17
CA GLU A 223 -27.40 -16.94 17.08
C GLU A 223 -25.93 -16.61 16.81
N LEU A 224 -25.12 -17.65 16.61
CA LEU A 224 -23.71 -17.58 16.29
C LEU A 224 -23.53 -17.34 14.78
N ALA A 225 -22.72 -16.35 14.41
CA ALA A 225 -22.33 -16.14 13.03
C ALA A 225 -20.82 -16.22 12.82
N LEU A 226 -20.41 -16.87 11.73
CA LEU A 226 -19.03 -16.86 11.24
C LEU A 226 -18.88 -15.88 10.09
N VAL A 227 -17.79 -15.12 10.08
CA VAL A 227 -17.51 -14.15 9.03
C VAL A 227 -16.21 -14.49 8.32
N GLN A 228 -16.27 -14.56 6.99
CA GLN A 228 -15.10 -14.71 6.14
C GLN A 228 -15.01 -13.56 5.15
N VAL A 229 -13.94 -12.77 5.27
CA VAL A 229 -13.62 -11.66 4.37
C VAL A 229 -12.38 -12.03 3.56
N LYS A 230 -12.36 -11.74 2.27
CA LYS A 230 -11.15 -11.83 1.43
C LYS A 230 -11.03 -10.64 0.50
N GLN A 231 -9.83 -10.08 0.40
CA GLN A 231 -9.52 -9.07 -0.60
C GLN A 231 -8.93 -9.69 -1.88
N GLY A 232 -9.17 -9.05 -3.02
CA GLY A 232 -8.75 -9.49 -4.35
C GLY A 232 -9.63 -10.59 -4.95
N LYS A 233 -9.11 -11.23 -6.00
CA LYS A 233 -9.78 -12.26 -6.81
C LYS A 233 -9.79 -13.65 -6.13
N VAL A 234 -9.97 -13.69 -4.82
CA VAL A 234 -9.95 -14.93 -4.04
C VAL A 234 -11.37 -15.51 -3.98
N PRO A 235 -11.60 -16.72 -4.52
CA PRO A 235 -12.90 -17.38 -4.41
C PRO A 235 -13.23 -17.73 -2.97
N LEU A 236 -14.50 -17.61 -2.59
CA LEU A 236 -15.00 -17.97 -1.27
C LEU A 236 -16.06 -19.06 -1.34
N SER A 237 -15.95 -20.03 -0.43
CA SER A 237 -16.98 -21.03 -0.18
C SER A 237 -17.08 -21.31 1.32
N ASN A 238 -18.28 -21.67 1.77
CA ASN A 238 -18.53 -22.03 3.17
C ASN A 238 -18.03 -23.44 3.52
N LYS A 239 -17.52 -24.23 2.56
CA LYS A 239 -17.14 -25.64 2.75
C LYS A 239 -16.01 -25.86 3.77
N SER A 240 -15.17 -24.85 3.97
CA SER A 240 -14.03 -24.90 4.90
C SER A 240 -14.31 -24.21 6.24
N LEU A 241 -15.53 -23.68 6.42
CA LEU A 241 -15.94 -22.99 7.64
C LEU A 241 -16.48 -23.98 8.67
N GLY A 242 -16.35 -23.63 9.95
CA GLY A 242 -16.99 -24.35 11.04
C GLY A 242 -18.53 -24.30 10.96
N LYS A 243 -19.20 -24.99 11.89
CA LYS A 243 -20.66 -24.91 12.03
C LYS A 243 -21.05 -23.63 12.76
N ALA A 244 -22.05 -22.93 12.24
CA ALA A 244 -22.67 -21.77 12.86
C ALA A 244 -24.13 -21.64 12.40
N ASP A 245 -24.91 -20.89 13.17
CA ASP A 245 -26.31 -20.60 12.86
C ASP A 245 -26.39 -19.77 11.58
N HIS A 246 -25.44 -18.84 11.39
CA HIS A 246 -25.32 -18.02 10.17
C HIS A 246 -23.87 -17.89 9.69
N ILE A 247 -23.69 -17.67 8.39
CA ILE A 247 -22.37 -17.45 7.79
C ILE A 247 -22.43 -16.23 6.87
N PHE A 248 -21.53 -15.27 7.09
CA PHE A 248 -21.34 -14.12 6.20
C PHE A 248 -20.07 -14.28 5.39
N LEU A 249 -20.20 -14.12 4.07
CA LEU A 249 -19.09 -14.14 3.12
C LEU A 249 -18.96 -12.78 2.44
N PHE A 250 -17.75 -12.25 2.34
CA PHE A 250 -17.47 -11.07 1.54
C PHE A 250 -16.15 -11.23 0.78
N THR A 251 -16.17 -10.95 -0.53
CA THR A 251 -14.95 -10.83 -1.33
C THR A 251 -15.02 -9.58 -2.20
N THR A 252 -13.92 -8.85 -2.28
CA THR A 252 -13.88 -7.55 -2.99
C THR A 252 -13.91 -7.68 -4.52
N GLU A 253 -13.20 -8.67 -5.08
CA GLU A 253 -13.08 -8.90 -6.53
C GLU A 253 -13.19 -10.39 -6.90
N GLY A 254 -13.41 -11.26 -5.91
CA GLY A 254 -13.57 -12.69 -6.11
C GLY A 254 -15.02 -13.07 -6.40
N TYR A 255 -15.25 -14.38 -6.49
CA TYR A 255 -16.57 -14.96 -6.57
C TYR A 255 -16.89 -15.69 -5.27
N ALA A 256 -18.06 -15.42 -4.71
CA ALA A 256 -18.62 -16.18 -3.60
C ALA A 256 -19.92 -16.81 -4.06
N SER A 257 -20.13 -18.08 -3.69
CA SER A 257 -21.41 -18.77 -3.91
C SER A 257 -21.66 -19.77 -2.81
N SER A 258 -22.91 -19.90 -2.40
CA SER A 258 -23.34 -20.99 -1.54
C SER A 258 -24.77 -21.37 -1.88
N GLU A 259 -25.08 -22.66 -1.75
CA GLU A 259 -26.44 -23.20 -1.86
C GLU A 259 -27.11 -23.33 -0.48
N SER A 260 -26.38 -23.02 0.60
CA SER A 260 -26.88 -23.12 1.97
C SER A 260 -27.72 -21.90 2.33
N SER A 261 -28.91 -22.14 2.88
CA SER A 261 -29.85 -21.07 3.27
C SER A 261 -29.35 -20.20 4.44
N ASN A 262 -28.43 -20.71 5.25
CA ASN A 262 -27.83 -19.98 6.37
C ASN A 262 -26.57 -19.19 5.97
N VAL A 263 -26.33 -18.98 4.67
CA VAL A 263 -25.20 -18.21 4.16
C VAL A 263 -25.72 -16.92 3.52
N THR A 264 -25.13 -15.78 3.90
CA THR A 264 -25.34 -14.50 3.24
C THR A 264 -24.05 -14.00 2.62
N ILE A 265 -24.11 -13.68 1.33
CA ILE A 265 -23.00 -13.07 0.61
C ILE A 265 -23.25 -11.57 0.59
N LEU A 266 -22.35 -10.81 1.23
CA LEU A 266 -22.43 -9.35 1.26
C LEU A 266 -21.93 -8.79 -0.07
N SER A 267 -22.53 -7.69 -0.52
CA SER A 267 -22.10 -7.01 -1.74
C SER A 267 -21.20 -5.81 -1.43
N ALA A 268 -20.25 -5.53 -2.33
CA ALA A 268 -19.35 -4.38 -2.18
C ALA A 268 -20.12 -3.06 -2.21
N ASP A 269 -21.16 -2.93 -3.06
CA ASP A 269 -21.96 -1.72 -3.16
C ASP A 269 -22.78 -1.44 -1.90
N GLU A 270 -23.30 -2.49 -1.24
CA GLU A 270 -24.00 -2.37 0.04
C GLU A 270 -23.07 -1.88 1.14
N LEU A 271 -21.89 -2.49 1.28
CA LEU A 271 -20.88 -2.08 2.27
C LEU A 271 -20.35 -0.67 1.97
N PHE A 272 -20.16 -0.32 0.70
CA PHE A 272 -19.75 1.02 0.32
C PHE A 272 -20.83 2.07 0.61
N SER A 273 -22.11 1.73 0.41
CA SER A 273 -23.23 2.59 0.80
C SER A 273 -23.28 2.79 2.32
N PHE A 274 -23.00 1.74 3.10
CA PHE A 274 -22.82 1.84 4.55
C PHE A 274 -21.68 2.78 4.93
N VAL A 275 -20.52 2.66 4.28
CA VAL A 275 -19.36 3.55 4.51
C VAL A 275 -19.74 5.02 4.28
N LYS A 276 -20.46 5.32 3.19
CA LYS A 276 -20.95 6.68 2.91
C LYS A 276 -21.92 7.19 3.99
N GLN A 277 -22.85 6.34 4.42
CA GLN A 277 -23.90 6.73 5.37
C GLN A 277 -23.37 6.90 6.80
N TYR A 278 -22.39 6.08 7.20
CA TYR A 278 -21.90 5.99 8.57
C TYR A 278 -20.41 6.36 8.69
N GLU A 279 -19.94 7.31 7.88
CA GLU A 279 -18.53 7.72 7.81
C GLU A 279 -17.91 7.95 9.20
N ARG A 280 -18.62 8.63 10.10
CA ARG A 280 -18.14 8.96 11.45
C ARG A 280 -17.99 7.75 12.38
N LEU A 281 -18.58 6.61 12.05
CA LEU A 281 -18.42 5.35 12.79
C LEU A 281 -17.13 4.62 12.41
N LEU A 282 -16.54 4.93 11.26
CA LEU A 282 -15.39 4.22 10.73
C LEU A 282 -14.08 4.66 11.43
N PRO A 283 -13.08 3.75 11.53
CA PRO A 283 -11.72 4.09 11.94
C PRO A 283 -11.14 5.25 11.14
N GLU A 284 -10.29 6.07 11.77
CA GLU A 284 -9.72 7.28 11.16
C GLU A 284 -8.97 6.98 9.85
N LYS A 285 -8.23 5.86 9.80
CA LYS A 285 -7.56 5.36 8.60
C LYS A 285 -8.50 5.16 7.41
N ILE A 286 -9.66 4.52 7.62
CA ILE A 286 -10.67 4.33 6.58
C ILE A 286 -11.27 5.68 6.16
N ARG A 287 -11.56 6.55 7.13
CA ARG A 287 -12.09 7.90 6.87
C ARG A 287 -11.13 8.76 6.08
N TYR A 288 -9.82 8.66 6.34
CA TYR A 288 -8.79 9.34 5.58
C TYR A 288 -8.89 8.96 4.10
N HIS A 289 -8.87 7.66 3.78
CA HIS A 289 -9.00 7.19 2.40
C HIS A 289 -10.34 7.55 1.75
N PHE A 290 -11.42 7.62 2.50
CA PHE A 290 -12.72 8.05 1.97
C PHE A 290 -12.77 9.55 1.68
N SER A 291 -12.27 10.39 2.60
CA SER A 291 -12.32 11.85 2.51
C SER A 291 -11.43 12.42 1.41
N ILE A 292 -10.21 11.89 1.23
CA ILE A 292 -9.27 12.37 0.20
C ILE A 292 -9.83 12.22 -1.22
N ASN A 293 -10.71 11.25 -1.45
CA ASN A 293 -11.29 10.98 -2.77
C ASN A 293 -12.69 11.60 -2.97
N THR A 294 -13.24 12.22 -1.93
CA THR A 294 -14.57 12.88 -1.98
C THR A 294 -14.45 14.39 -1.82
N GLN A 295 -13.29 14.92 -1.41
CA GLN A 295 -13.03 16.35 -1.41
C GLN A 295 -12.94 16.90 -2.83
N SER A 296 -13.81 17.86 -3.13
CA SER A 296 -13.64 18.77 -4.27
C SER A 296 -12.48 19.72 -3.96
N LEU A 297 -11.58 19.93 -4.93
CA LEU A 297 -10.58 20.99 -4.82
C LEU A 297 -11.29 22.34 -4.60
N PRO A 298 -10.73 23.26 -3.80
CA PRO A 298 -11.23 24.62 -3.74
C PRO A 298 -11.28 25.18 -5.17
N HIS A 299 -12.41 25.77 -5.56
CA HIS A 299 -12.53 26.43 -6.85
C HIS A 299 -11.37 27.42 -7.02
N PRO A 300 -10.75 27.51 -8.21
CA PRO A 300 -9.81 28.57 -8.47
C PRO A 300 -10.53 29.89 -8.18
N ALA A 301 -9.97 30.67 -7.26
CA ALA A 301 -10.47 32.00 -6.97
C ALA A 301 -10.53 32.75 -8.30
N THR A 302 -11.73 33.12 -8.70
CA THR A 302 -11.97 33.91 -9.89
C THR A 302 -11.27 35.24 -9.67
N VAL A 303 -10.22 35.50 -10.46
CA VAL A 303 -9.52 36.78 -10.52
C VAL A 303 -10.41 37.80 -11.23
#